data_AF-A0A521MT53-F1
#
_entry.id   AF-A0A521MT53-F1
#
_cell.length_a   1.000
_cell.length_b   1.000
_cell.length_c   1.000
_cell.angle_alpha   90.00
_cell.angle_beta   90.00
_cell.angle_gamma   90.00
#
_symmetry.space_group_name_H-M   'P 1'
#
loop_
_entity.id
_entity.type
_entity.pdbx_description
1 polymer ?
#
loop_
_entity_poly.entity_id
_entity_poly.type
_entity_poly.pdbx_seq_one_letter_code
_entity_poly.pdbx_strand_id
1 'polypeptide(L)' 'AYKTKKYIEGVRSLKPGLTMMIMHCTATSEVFPHISDSGPVRKGDMLAMMDPALKKAIQDEKIIITTWREMMERRKQIK' A
#
# COMPACT_ATOMS: atom_id res chain seq x y z
N ALA A 1 8.18 10.07 -5.65
CA ALA A 1 9.48 9.48 -6.02
C ALA A 1 10.12 8.63 -4.91
N TYR A 2 10.64 9.20 -3.80
CA TYR A 2 11.32 8.40 -2.76
C TYR A 2 10.43 7.31 -2.14
N LYS A 3 9.26 7.68 -1.62
CA LYS A 3 8.30 6.75 -1.03
C LYS A 3 7.85 5.67 -2.03
N THR A 4 7.56 6.04 -3.27
CA THR A 4 7.25 5.09 -4.36
C THR A 4 8.32 4.01 -4.49
N LYS A 5 9.61 4.39 -4.52
CA LYS A 5 10.72 3.43 -4.61
C LYS A 5 10.73 2.46 -3.43
N LYS A 6 10.51 2.95 -2.21
CA LYS A 6 10.42 2.10 -1.00
C LYS A 6 9.25 1.11 -1.04
N TYR A 7 8.09 1.53 -1.54
CA TYR A 7 6.98 0.59 -1.75
C TYR A 7 7.29 -0.46 -2.82
N ILE A 8 7.94 -0.08 -3.92
CA ILE A 8 8.35 -1.02 -4.98
C ILE A 8 9.38 -2.02 -4.45
N GLU A 9 10.37 -1.56 -3.67
CA GLU A 9 11.33 -2.43 -2.97
C GLU A 9 10.60 -3.41 -2.04
N GLY A 10 9.63 -2.93 -1.26
CA GLY A 10 8.80 -3.76 -0.38
C GLY A 10 8.02 -4.82 -1.15
N VAL A 11 7.32 -4.41 -2.22
CA VAL A 11 6.55 -5.29 -3.13
C VAL A 11 7.41 -6.41 -3.70
N ARG A 12 8.63 -6.10 -4.15
CA ARG A 12 9.58 -7.09 -4.70
C ARG A 12 10.18 -8.02 -3.67
N SER A 13 10.15 -7.64 -2.40
CA SER A 13 10.67 -8.45 -1.28
C SER A 13 9.65 -9.45 -0.72
N LEU A 14 8.40 -9.40 -1.20
CA LEU A 14 7.33 -10.25 -0.69
C LEU A 14 7.58 -11.72 -1.03
N LYS A 15 7.28 -12.59 -0.07
CA LYS A 15 7.30 -14.05 -0.28
C LYS A 15 5.93 -14.53 -0.78
N PRO A 16 5.86 -15.63 -1.53
CA PRO A 16 4.59 -16.24 -1.89
C PRO A 16 3.72 -16.52 -0.66
N GLY A 17 2.47 -16.08 -0.69
CA GLY A 17 1.53 -16.24 0.42
C GLY A 17 0.59 -15.05 0.56
N LEU A 18 -0.10 -14.98 1.71
CA LEU A 18 -0.95 -13.85 2.06
C LEU A 18 -0.14 -12.83 2.85
N THR A 19 0.04 -11.63 2.29
CA THR A 19 0.71 -10.52 2.96
C THR A 19 -0.25 -9.33 3.10
N MET A 20 -0.17 -8.66 4.25
CA MET A 20 -0.81 -7.36 4.48
C MET A 20 0.27 -6.29 4.65
N MET A 21 0.22 -5.27 3.80
CA MET A 21 1.04 -4.07 3.93
C MET A 21 0.14 -2.92 4.40
N ILE A 22 0.52 -2.23 5.48
CA ILE A 22 -0.27 -1.14 6.09
C ILE A 22 0.42 0.19 5.79
N MET A 23 -0.36 1.20 5.41
CA MET A 23 0.11 2.57 5.14
C MET A 23 -0.92 3.58 5.61
N HIS A 24 -0.47 4.82 5.83
CA HIS A 24 -1.31 5.90 6.36
C HIS A 24 -1.41 7.03 5.35
N CYS A 25 -2.22 6.86 4.31
CA CYS A 25 -2.42 7.89 3.30
C CYS A 25 -3.18 9.09 3.88
N THR A 26 -2.66 10.31 3.70
CA THR A 26 -3.37 11.52 4.12
C THR A 26 -3.09 12.69 3.19
N ALA A 27 -4.16 13.36 2.75
CA ALA A 27 -4.08 14.69 2.16
C ALA A 27 -3.95 15.72 3.29
N THR A 28 -2.72 16.03 3.67
CA THR A 28 -2.44 16.94 4.79
C THR A 28 -2.92 18.37 4.49
N SER A 29 -3.48 19.04 5.50
CA SER A 29 -3.74 20.47 5.53
C SER A 29 -2.83 21.18 6.54
N GLU A 30 -2.90 22.50 6.58
CA GLU A 30 -2.29 23.37 7.59
C GLU A 30 -2.69 23.04 9.02
N VAL A 31 -3.82 22.35 9.22
CA VAL A 31 -4.29 21.91 10.54
C VAL A 31 -3.55 20.65 11.02
N PHE A 32 -3.06 19.83 10.09
CA PHE A 32 -2.47 18.52 10.40
C PHE A 32 -1.29 18.56 11.39
N PRO A 33 -0.35 19.54 11.32
CA PRO A 33 0.74 19.67 12.29
C PRO A 33 0.28 19.84 13.75
N HIS A 34 -0.95 20.33 13.98
CA HIS A 34 -1.53 20.42 15.33
C HIS A 34 -2.03 19.06 15.86
N ILE A 35 -2.16 18.06 14.99
CA ILE A 35 -2.59 16.69 15.32
C ILE A 35 -1.38 15.76 15.39
N SER A 36 -0.50 15.83 14.40
CA SER A 36 0.69 14.99 14.31
C SER A 36 1.76 15.57 13.38
N ASP A 37 3.01 15.38 13.77
CA ASP A 37 4.21 15.63 12.97
C ASP A 37 4.37 14.69 11.76
N SER A 38 3.63 13.57 11.72
CA SER A 38 3.75 12.55 10.67
C SER A 38 3.16 12.95 9.31
N GLY A 39 2.62 14.17 9.18
CA GLY A 39 1.99 14.67 7.97
C GLY A 39 2.80 14.47 6.68
N PRO A 40 4.08 14.88 6.62
CA PRO A 40 4.92 14.69 5.43
C PRO A 40 5.03 13.22 5.01
N VAL A 41 5.15 12.30 5.98
CA VAL A 41 5.28 10.86 5.72
C VAL A 41 3.97 10.31 5.14
N ARG A 42 2.83 10.70 5.73
CA ARG A 42 1.48 10.26 5.30
C ARG A 42 1.07 10.81 3.94
N LYS A 43 1.46 12.05 3.63
CA LYS A 43 1.33 12.61 2.27
C LYS A 43 2.19 11.84 1.28
N GLY A 44 3.41 11.46 1.68
CA GLY A 44 4.28 10.60 0.88
C GLY A 44 3.68 9.23 0.58
N ASP A 45 3.00 8.61 1.56
CA ASP A 45 2.27 7.35 1.36
C ASP A 45 1.11 7.52 0.37
N MET A 46 0.30 8.59 0.52
CA MET A 46 -0.78 8.91 -0.41
C MET A 46 -0.28 9.06 -1.85
N LEU A 47 0.77 9.85 -2.04
CA LEU A 47 1.35 10.08 -3.37
C LEU A 47 1.91 8.79 -3.98
N ALA A 48 2.50 7.90 -3.18
CA ALA A 48 2.99 6.61 -3.67
C ALA A 48 1.84 5.71 -4.13
N MET A 49 0.69 5.71 -3.44
CA MET A 49 -0.48 4.90 -3.83
C MET A 49 -1.15 5.37 -5.12
N MET A 50 -0.96 6.63 -5.50
CA MET A 50 -1.46 7.19 -6.76
C MET A 50 -0.43 7.11 -7.90
N ASP A 51 0.80 6.67 -7.61
CA ASP A 51 1.89 6.65 -8.57
C ASP A 51 1.74 5.46 -9.55
N PRO A 52 1.67 5.71 -10.87
CA PRO A 52 1.54 4.63 -11.85
C PRO A 52 2.72 3.66 -11.82
N ALA A 53 3.91 4.07 -11.36
CA ALA A 53 5.07 3.19 -11.25
C ALA A 53 4.86 2.09 -10.20
N LEU A 54 4.21 2.40 -9.07
CA LEU A 54 3.88 1.39 -8.07
C LEU A 54 2.84 0.40 -8.61
N LYS A 55 1.80 0.91 -9.30
CA LYS A 55 0.80 0.07 -9.95
C LYS A 55 1.45 -0.91 -10.93
N LYS A 56 2.37 -0.42 -11.77
CA LYS A 56 3.10 -1.27 -12.71
C LYS A 56 3.92 -2.35 -12.00
N ALA A 57 4.64 -1.98 -10.93
CA ALA A 57 5.43 -2.96 -10.17
C ALA A 57 4.57 -4.09 -9.58
N ILE A 58 3.40 -3.77 -9.02
CA ILE A 58 2.46 -4.79 -8.49
C ILE A 58 1.99 -5.74 -9.60
N GLN A 59 1.71 -5.19 -10.79
CA GLN A 59 1.30 -5.98 -11.95
C GLN A 59 2.43 -6.86 -12.50
N ASP A 60 3.66 -6.33 -12.59
CA ASP A 60 4.84 -7.07 -13.05
C ASP A 60 5.15 -8.27 -12.12
N GLU A 61 5.01 -8.09 -10.80
CA GLU A 61 5.18 -9.15 -9.78
C GLU A 61 3.97 -10.10 -9.69
N LYS A 62 2.92 -9.90 -10.51
CA LYS A 62 1.69 -10.72 -10.56
C LYS A 62 1.00 -10.85 -9.19
N ILE A 63 1.06 -9.79 -8.38
CA ILE A 63 0.43 -9.78 -7.06
C ILE A 63 -1.08 -9.56 -7.20
N ILE A 64 -1.85 -10.41 -6.54
CA ILE A 64 -3.29 -10.26 -6.42
C ILE A 64 -3.59 -9.31 -5.26
N ILE A 65 -3.97 -8.07 -5.57
CA ILE A 65 -4.60 -7.20 -4.58
C ILE A 65 -5.97 -7.78 -4.27
N THR A 66 -6.28 -7.93 -2.99
CA THR A 66 -7.54 -8.54 -2.58
C THR A 66 -8.14 -7.81 -1.40
N THR A 67 -9.45 -7.97 -1.23
CA THR A 67 -10.17 -7.46 -0.06
C THR A 67 -10.32 -8.54 1.01
N TRP A 68 -10.61 -8.11 2.24
CA TRP A 68 -10.98 -9.04 3.31
C TRP A 68 -12.20 -9.91 2.96
N ARG A 69 -13.15 -9.36 2.20
CA ARG A 69 -14.33 -10.07 1.71
C ARG A 69 -13.95 -11.23 0.80
N GLU A 70 -13.17 -10.96 -0.24
CA GLU A 70 -12.69 -11.97 -1.19
C GLU A 70 -11.81 -13.02 -0.51
N MET A 71 -10.95 -12.60 0.43
CA MET A 71 -10.14 -13.53 1.22
C MET A 71 -11.02 -14.49 2.03
N MET A 72 -12.06 -13.98 2.68
CA MET A 72 -13.01 -14.82 3.42
C MET A 72 -13.82 -15.74 2.50
N GLU A 73 -14.21 -15.29 1.31
CA GLU A 73 -14.87 -16.12 0.30
C GLU A 73 -13.99 -17.29 -0.14
N ARG A 74 -12.72 -17.04 -0.49
CA ARG A 74 -11.75 -18.10 -0.81
C ARG A 74 -11.57 -19.07 0.35
N ARG A 75 -11.51 -18.58 1.59
CA ARG A 75 -11.39 -19.44 2.79
C ARG A 75 -12.61 -20.34 2.97
N LYS A 76 -13.81 -19.88 2.64
CA LYS A 76 -15.05 -20.67 2.74
C LYS A 76 -15.12 -21.79 1.68
N GLN A 77 -14.51 -21.61 0.51
CA GLN A 77 -14.54 -22.57 -0.59
C GLN A 77 -13.61 -23.78 -0.41
N ILE A 78 -12.64 -23.71 0.52
CA ILE A 78 -11.67 -24.78 0.79
C ILE A 78 -12.16 -25.67 1.97
N LYS A 79 -13.35 -25.41 2.53
CA LYS A 79 -13.95 -26.23 3.57
C LYS A 79 -14.82 -27.34 2.99
#